data_AF-A0A5C9BES0-F1
#
_entry.id   AF-A0A5C9BES0-F1
#
_cell.length_a   1.000
_cell.length_b   1.000
_cell.length_c   1.000
_cell.angle_alpha   90.00
_cell.angle_beta   90.00
_cell.angle_gamma   90.00
#
_symmetry.space_group_name_H-M   'P 1'
#
loop_
_entity.id
_entity.type
_entity.pdbx_description
1 polymer ?
#
loop_
_entity_poly.entity_id
_entity_poly.type
_entity_poly.pdbx_seq_one_letter_code
_entity_poly.pdbx_strand_id
1 'polypeptide(L)'
;MKIADHIKHSLDACDSRELDKAMLFACLAVDGTAKKMYPQIGKVGERFRRFIVEHLDIIELMFGGLNLQETVFPFKGNKGNVGREKGEKGARLELSRAMRVSGAIGGRLD
;
A
#
# COMPACT_ATOMS: atom_id res chain seq x y z
N MET A 1 5.85 18.48 -8.52
CA MET A 1 6.89 17.76 -7.77
C MET A 1 7.31 16.52 -8.54
N LYS A 2 8.59 16.17 -8.47
CA LYS A 2 9.09 14.86 -8.90
C LYS A 2 8.78 13.83 -7.82
N ILE A 3 8.73 12.54 -8.19
CA ILE A 3 8.53 11.43 -7.25
C ILE A 3 9.57 11.49 -6.10
N ALA A 4 10.82 11.81 -6.43
CA ALA A 4 11.89 11.95 -5.45
C ALA A 4 11.62 13.03 -4.38
N ASP A 5 10.92 14.11 -4.74
CA ASP A 5 10.58 15.18 -3.80
C ASP A 5 9.57 14.67 -2.76
N HIS A 6 8.61 13.83 -3.17
CA HIS A 6 7.65 13.21 -2.25
C HIS A 6 8.38 12.27 -1.26
N ILE A 7 9.37 11.50 -1.71
CA ILE A 7 10.16 10.64 -0.82
C ILE A 7 10.90 11.49 0.22
N LYS A 8 11.58 12.55 -0.22
CA LYS A 8 12.29 13.46 0.68
C LYS A 8 11.35 14.07 1.73
N HIS A 9 10.22 14.62 1.32
CA HIS A 9 9.26 15.21 2.24
C HIS A 9 8.66 14.18 3.21
N SER A 10 8.50 12.92 2.77
CA SER A 10 8.04 11.84 3.64
C SER A 10 9.05 11.56 4.76
N LEU A 11 10.34 11.50 4.43
CA LEU A 11 11.42 11.32 5.39
C LEU A 11 11.55 12.51 6.35
N ASP A 12 11.58 13.75 5.84
CA ASP A 12 11.68 14.96 6.65
C ASP A 12 10.50 15.07 7.67
N ALA A 13 9.29 14.70 7.22
CA ALA A 13 8.11 14.65 8.08
C ALA A 13 8.18 13.52 9.11
N CYS A 14 8.74 12.36 8.75
CA CYS A 14 8.96 11.25 9.67
C CYS A 14 9.92 11.64 10.80
N ASP A 15 11.04 12.29 10.46
CA ASP A 15 12.02 12.80 11.44
C ASP A 15 11.40 13.83 12.39
N SER A 16 10.45 14.62 11.89
CA SER A 16 9.70 15.61 12.66
C SER A 16 8.50 15.00 13.42
N ARG A 17 8.29 13.68 13.37
CA ARG A 17 7.15 12.95 13.93
C ARG A 17 5.77 13.39 13.41
N GLU A 18 5.72 14.02 12.25
CA GLU A 18 4.49 14.39 11.54
C GLU A 18 3.98 13.19 10.71
N LEU A 19 3.57 12.11 11.40
CA LEU A 19 3.31 10.81 10.76
C LEU A 19 2.24 10.84 9.67
N ASP A 20 1.16 11.61 9.85
CA ASP A 20 0.09 11.73 8.84
C ASP A 20 0.62 12.35 7.54
N LYS A 21 1.47 13.37 7.66
CA LYS A 21 2.11 14.03 6.53
C LYS A 21 3.17 13.14 5.89
N ALA A 22 3.95 12.42 6.70
CA ALA A 22 4.90 11.43 6.21
C ALA A 22 4.19 10.38 5.36
N MET A 23 3.07 9.85 5.84
CA MET A 23 2.27 8.85 5.13
C MET A 23 1.66 9.41 3.84
N LEU A 24 1.13 10.63 3.87
CA LEU A 24 0.60 11.29 2.68
C LEU A 24 1.66 11.35 1.56
N PHE A 25 2.86 11.82 1.89
CA PHE A 25 3.95 11.92 0.92
C PHE A 25 4.43 10.55 0.43
N ALA A 26 4.47 9.53 1.29
CA ALA A 26 4.78 8.16 0.88
C ALA A 26 3.75 7.63 -0.14
N CYS A 27 2.45 7.80 0.12
CA CYS A 27 1.39 7.42 -0.80
C CYS A 27 1.50 8.12 -2.16
N LEU A 28 1.82 9.42 -2.17
CA LEU A 28 2.01 10.17 -3.42
C LEU A 28 3.21 9.67 -4.23
N ALA A 29 4.30 9.28 -3.57
CA ALA A 29 5.45 8.67 -4.23
C ALA A 29 5.09 7.31 -4.87
N VAL A 30 4.32 6.49 -4.16
CA VAL A 30 3.80 5.21 -4.66
C VAL A 30 2.89 5.42 -5.86
N ASP A 31 1.88 6.30 -5.78
CA ASP A 31 0.97 6.54 -6.91
C ASP A 31 1.72 7.10 -8.12
N GLY A 32 2.63 8.05 -7.91
CA GLY A 32 3.46 8.61 -8.98
C GLY A 32 4.31 7.55 -9.68
N THR A 33 4.83 6.58 -8.93
CA THR A 33 5.60 5.44 -9.48
C THR A 33 4.68 4.48 -10.22
N ALA A 34 3.56 4.12 -9.62
CA ALA A 34 2.57 3.23 -10.20
C ALA A 34 2.01 3.81 -11.53
N LYS A 35 1.82 5.13 -11.62
CA LYS A 35 1.42 5.85 -12.85
C LYS A 35 2.40 5.66 -14.00
N LYS A 36 3.70 5.62 -13.72
CA LYS A 36 4.72 5.38 -14.75
C LYS A 36 4.79 3.92 -15.18
N MET A 37 4.54 2.99 -14.24
CA MET A 37 4.66 1.56 -14.48
C MET A 37 3.43 0.96 -15.17
N TYR A 38 2.24 1.48 -14.84
CA TYR A 38 0.97 1.02 -15.42
C TYR A 38 0.18 2.17 -16.06
N PRO A 39 0.73 2.83 -17.11
CA PRO A 39 0.07 3.96 -17.79
C PRO A 39 -1.30 3.58 -18.39
N GLN A 40 -1.51 2.30 -18.68
CA GLN A 40 -2.76 1.74 -19.20
C GLN A 40 -3.89 1.67 -18.16
N ILE A 41 -3.59 1.74 -16.86
CA ILE A 41 -4.60 1.66 -15.79
C ILE A 41 -5.03 3.09 -15.41
N GLY A 42 -6.19 3.51 -15.90
CA GLY A 42 -6.71 4.86 -15.67
C GLY A 42 -7.13 5.12 -14.22
N LYS A 43 -7.66 4.11 -13.52
CA LYS A 43 -8.13 4.24 -12.13
C LYS A 43 -6.95 4.27 -11.15
N VAL A 44 -6.83 5.37 -10.40
CA VAL A 44 -5.77 5.57 -9.38
C VAL A 44 -5.74 4.42 -8.38
N GLY A 45 -6.87 4.12 -7.73
CA GLY A 45 -6.92 3.07 -6.71
C GLY A 45 -6.57 1.66 -7.23
N GLU A 46 -6.95 1.34 -8.47
CA GLU A 46 -6.60 0.04 -9.09
C GLU A 46 -5.10 -0.06 -9.34
N ARG A 47 -4.51 1.01 -9.87
CA ARG A 47 -3.09 1.11 -10.17
C ARG A 47 -2.24 1.10 -8.91
N PHE A 48 -2.63 1.88 -7.92
CA PHE A 48 -1.98 1.93 -6.61
C PHE A 48 -1.98 0.55 -5.95
N ARG A 49 -3.15 -0.12 -5.91
CA ARG A 49 -3.25 -1.48 -5.37
C ARG A 49 -2.34 -2.46 -6.10
N ARG A 50 -2.35 -2.40 -7.43
CA ARG A 50 -1.52 -3.30 -8.25
C ARG A 50 -0.05 -3.15 -7.93
N PHE A 51 0.43 -1.92 -7.81
CA PHE A 51 1.82 -1.63 -7.43
C PHE A 51 2.17 -2.27 -6.08
N ILE A 52 1.39 -1.98 -5.02
CA ILE A 52 1.64 -2.53 -3.68
C ILE A 52 1.65 -4.06 -3.69
N VAL A 53 0.70 -4.69 -4.37
CA VAL A 53 0.57 -6.17 -4.41
C VAL A 53 1.73 -6.82 -5.16
N GLU A 54 2.18 -6.21 -6.25
CA GLU A 54 3.29 -6.74 -7.07
C GLU A 54 4.66 -6.48 -6.41
N HIS A 55 4.78 -5.46 -5.55
CA HIS A 55 6.05 -4.98 -4.97
C HIS A 55 6.07 -5.02 -3.43
N LEU A 56 5.32 -5.98 -2.86
CA LEU A 56 5.17 -6.19 -1.42
C LEU A 56 6.51 -6.47 -0.73
N ASP A 57 7.39 -7.20 -1.42
CA ASP A 57 8.76 -7.52 -1.02
C ASP A 57 9.59 -6.25 -0.71
N ILE A 58 9.51 -5.24 -1.58
CA ILE A 58 10.23 -3.97 -1.40
C ILE A 58 9.64 -3.17 -0.23
N ILE A 59 8.32 -3.20 -0.07
CA ILE A 59 7.62 -2.46 0.99
C ILE A 59 7.87 -3.09 2.36
N GLU A 60 7.96 -4.42 2.43
CA GLU A 60 8.22 -5.17 3.66
C GLU A 60 9.64 -4.98 4.21
N LEU A 61 10.63 -4.80 3.33
CA LEU A 61 12.01 -4.46 3.70
C LEU A 61 12.10 -3.15 4.48
N MET A 62 11.16 -2.21 4.29
CA MET A 62 11.17 -0.90 4.93
C MET A 62 10.63 -0.89 6.38
N PHE A 63 9.98 -1.97 6.86
CA PHE A 63 9.36 -2.01 8.20
C PHE A 63 10.17 -2.81 9.25
N GLY A 64 11.45 -3.13 8.97
CA GLY A 64 12.25 -3.97 9.87
C GLY A 64 11.94 -5.46 9.78
N GLY A 65 11.37 -5.90 8.65
CA GLY A 65 11.14 -7.31 8.35
C GLY A 65 9.84 -7.84 8.94
N LEU A 66 8.73 -7.65 8.23
CA LEU A 66 7.55 -8.47 8.47
C LEU A 66 7.92 -9.91 8.08
N ASN A 67 8.04 -10.82 9.04
CA ASN A 67 8.37 -12.21 8.74
C ASN A 67 7.17 -12.88 8.08
N LEU A 68 7.07 -12.82 6.75
CA LEU A 68 5.97 -13.42 6.01
C LEU A 68 5.80 -14.92 6.33
N GLN A 69 6.88 -15.67 6.55
CA GLN A 69 6.79 -17.10 6.87
C GLN A 69 6.00 -17.34 8.16
N GLU A 70 6.18 -16.48 9.15
CA GLU A 70 5.55 -16.61 10.47
C GLU A 70 4.24 -15.82 10.60
N THR A 71 4.10 -14.74 9.83
CA THR A 71 2.95 -13.83 9.94
C THR A 71 1.69 -14.47 9.38
N VAL A 72 0.66 -14.51 10.22
CA VAL A 72 -0.67 -15.01 9.86
C VAL A 72 -1.59 -13.82 9.66
N PHE A 73 -2.15 -13.72 8.46
CA PHE A 73 -3.12 -12.69 8.12
C PHE A 73 -4.54 -13.24 8.26
N PRO A 74 -5.36 -12.69 9.18
CA PRO A 74 -6.73 -13.13 9.35
C PRO A 74 -7.59 -12.56 8.23
N PHE A 75 -8.36 -13.41 7.54
CA PHE A 75 -9.25 -12.96 6.47
C PHE A 75 -10.69 -13.46 6.66
N LYS A 76 -11.67 -12.57 6.57
CA LYS A 76 -13.11 -12.92 6.64
C LYS A 76 -13.68 -13.39 5.30
N GLY A 77 -13.77 -14.69 5.01
CA GLY A 77 -14.35 -15.24 3.78
C GLY A 77 -15.75 -14.71 3.44
N ASN A 78 -16.19 -14.86 2.19
CA ASN A 78 -17.49 -14.32 1.70
C ASN A 78 -18.72 -14.77 2.52
N LYS A 79 -18.61 -15.88 3.26
CA LYS A 79 -19.67 -16.42 4.12
C LYS A 79 -19.55 -15.97 5.59
N GLY A 80 -18.69 -15.01 5.89
CA GLY A 80 -18.48 -14.49 7.25
C GLY A 80 -17.45 -15.25 8.11
N ASN A 81 -16.95 -16.40 7.63
CA ASN A 81 -15.96 -17.22 8.34
C ASN A 81 -14.58 -16.53 8.35
N VAL A 82 -13.89 -16.51 9.50
CA VAL A 82 -12.52 -15.98 9.60
C VAL A 82 -11.53 -17.11 9.30
N GLY A 83 -10.91 -17.07 8.13
CA GLY A 83 -9.77 -17.88 7.75
C GLY A 83 -8.45 -17.23 8.16
N ARG A 84 -7.37 -18.01 8.09
CA ARG A 84 -6.01 -17.59 8.42
C ARG A 84 -5.08 -18.04 7.30
N GLU A 85 -4.39 -17.10 6.66
CA GLU A 85 -3.43 -17.39 5.59
C GLU A 85 -2.06 -16.88 6.01
N LYS A 86 -1.02 -17.72 5.89
CA LYS A 86 0.37 -17.33 6.18
C LYS A 86 1.06 -16.82 4.92
N GLY A 87 2.17 -16.13 5.09
CA GLY A 87 3.04 -15.82 3.96
C GLY A 87 2.53 -14.66 3.10
N GLU A 88 3.25 -14.48 2.00
CA GLU A 88 2.95 -13.49 0.96
C GLU A 88 1.50 -13.60 0.44
N LYS A 89 0.95 -14.82 0.40
CA LYS A 89 -0.44 -15.05 0.01
C LYS A 89 -1.44 -14.41 0.98
N GLY A 90 -1.19 -14.52 2.28
CA GLY A 90 -2.03 -13.90 3.31
C GLY A 90 -1.95 -12.38 3.28
N ALA A 91 -0.73 -11.84 3.14
CA ALA A 91 -0.51 -10.41 3.01
C ALA A 91 -1.25 -9.82 1.79
N ARG A 92 -1.09 -10.46 0.63
CA ARG A 92 -1.78 -10.07 -0.61
C ARG A 92 -3.30 -10.12 -0.49
N LEU A 93 -3.83 -11.14 0.19
CA LEU A 93 -5.27 -11.31 0.39
C LEU A 93 -5.85 -10.20 1.28
N GLU A 94 -5.19 -9.88 2.39
CA GLU A 94 -5.62 -8.80 3.29
C GLU A 94 -5.48 -7.42 2.66
N LEU A 95 -4.38 -7.13 1.98
CA LEU A 95 -4.21 -5.87 1.24
C LEU A 95 -5.29 -5.68 0.16
N SER A 96 -5.56 -6.72 -0.63
CA SER A 96 -6.64 -6.71 -1.64
C SER A 96 -8.03 -6.40 -1.05
N ARG A 97 -8.22 -6.68 0.25
CA ARG A 97 -9.49 -6.49 0.98
C ARG A 97 -9.57 -5.16 1.69
N ALA A 98 -8.52 -4.76 2.40
CA ALA A 98 -8.41 -3.42 2.97
C ALA A 98 -8.68 -2.35 1.90
N MET A 99 -8.15 -2.58 0.69
CA MET A 99 -8.37 -1.70 -0.46
C MET A 99 -9.76 -1.84 -1.12
N ARG A 100 -10.52 -2.91 -0.84
CA ARG A 100 -11.92 -3.07 -1.28
C ARG A 100 -12.92 -2.47 -0.30
N VAL A 101 -12.66 -2.58 1.00
CA VAL A 101 -13.48 -1.94 2.05
C VAL A 101 -13.30 -0.42 1.99
N SER A 102 -12.09 0.04 1.67
CA SER A 102 -11.80 1.45 1.45
C SER A 102 -12.15 1.88 0.02
N GLY A 103 -13.45 1.97 -0.31
CA GLY A 103 -13.91 2.79 -1.45
C GLY A 103 -13.50 4.28 -1.39
N ALA A 104 -12.50 4.64 -0.57
CA ALA A 104 -12.13 5.97 -0.12
C ALA A 104 -10.77 6.47 -0.66
N ILE A 105 -10.32 6.00 -1.84
CA ILE A 105 -9.34 6.75 -2.65
C ILE A 105 -9.98 7.30 -3.94
N GLY A 106 -11.32 7.31 -4.00
CA GLY A 106 -12.12 7.93 -5.06
C GLY A 106 -12.70 9.30 -4.70
N GLY A 107 -12.32 9.86 -3.55
CA GLY A 107 -12.79 11.18 -3.12
C GLY A 107 -11.62 12.18 -3.04
N ARG A 108 -11.60 13.12 -3.98
CA ARG A 108 -10.71 14.29 -4.09
C ARG A 108 -9.23 14.01 -4.38
N LEU A 109 -8.93 13.94 -5.68
CA LEU A 109 -7.68 14.41 -6.25
C LEU A 109 -8.03 15.23 -7.51
N ASP A 110 -8.87 16.23 -7.28
CA ASP A 110 -9.30 17.28 -8.20
C ASP A 110 -9.08 18.62 -7.49
#